data_AF-A0A433EMF4-F1
#
_entry.id   AF-A0A433EMF4-F1
#
_cell.length_a   1.000
_cell.length_b   1.000
_cell.length_c   1.000
_cell.angle_alpha   90.00
_cell.angle_beta   90.00
_cell.angle_gamma   90.00
#
_symmetry.space_group_name_H-M   'P 1'
#
loop_
_entity.id
_entity.type
_entity.pdbx_description
1 polymer ?
#
loop_
_entity_poly.entity_id
_entity_poly.type
_entity_poly.pdbx_seq_one_letter_code
_entity_poly.pdbx_strand_id
1 'polypeptide(L)' 'MFTFSALIYDGYKQQLVTGDYEDKTQFDAFLNAKFGVHLCMWSAKEPTQKVIDAMLHASPVAKDNASNKPNLKAKY' A
#
# COMPACT_ATOMS: atom_id res chain seq x y z
N MET A 1 -19.57 -9.98 6.30
CA MET A 1 -18.59 -8.92 6.01
C MET A 1 -17.27 -9.34 6.63
N PHE A 2 -16.19 -9.32 5.86
CA PHE A 2 -14.87 -9.80 6.26
C PHE A 2 -13.83 -8.71 6.03
N THR A 3 -12.85 -8.62 6.92
CA THR A 3 -11.73 -7.72 6.75
C THR A 3 -10.74 -8.34 5.78
N PHE A 4 -10.45 -7.67 4.68
CA PHE A 4 -9.40 -8.06 3.76
C PHE A 4 -8.22 -7.11 3.90
N SER A 5 -7.01 -7.65 3.79
CA SER A 5 -5.82 -6.84 3.60
C SER A 5 -5.02 -7.32 2.41
N ALA A 6 -4.45 -6.39 1.67
CA ALA A 6 -3.52 -6.66 0.60
C ALA A 6 -2.33 -5.69 0.66
N LEU A 7 -1.15 -6.24 0.46
CA LEU A 7 0.07 -5.48 0.26
C LEU A 7 0.30 -5.39 -1.25
N ILE A 8 0.20 -4.18 -1.78
CA ILE A 8 0.28 -3.94 -3.21
C ILE A 8 1.45 -3.02 -3.54
N TYR A 9 1.92 -3.10 -4.77
CA TYR A 9 2.83 -2.14 -5.38
C TYR A 9 2.12 -1.50 -6.58
N ASP A 10 1.95 -0.18 -6.55
CA ASP A 10 1.21 0.60 -7.57
C ASP A 10 2.11 1.14 -8.69
N GLY A 11 3.36 0.68 -8.76
CA GLY A 11 4.36 1.21 -9.70
C GLY A 11 5.25 2.29 -9.09
N TYR A 12 4.82 2.92 -7.99
CA TYR A 12 5.56 3.97 -7.30
C TYR A 12 5.99 3.54 -5.90
N LYS A 13 5.07 2.98 -5.11
CA LYS A 13 5.35 2.59 -3.72
C LYS A 13 4.59 1.33 -3.34
N GLN A 14 5.14 0.68 -2.32
CA GLN A 14 4.46 -0.41 -1.65
C GLN A 14 3.52 0.16 -0.58
N GLN A 15 2.29 -0.35 -0.53
CA GLN A 15 1.27 0.11 0.39
C GLN A 15 0.40 -1.04 0.86
N LEU A 16 0.16 -1.07 2.17
CA LEU A 16 -0.79 -1.98 2.78
C LEU A 16 -2.19 -1.36 2.71
N VAL A 17 -3.11 -2.08 2.08
CA VAL A 17 -4.49 -1.68 1.90
C VAL A 17 -5.35 -2.64 2.71
N THR A 18 -6.18 -2.09 3.60
CA THR A 18 -7.09 -2.85 4.45
C THR A 18 -8.49 -2.30 4.29
N GLY A 19 -9.49 -3.17 4.28
CA GLY A 19 -10.88 -2.74 4.30
C GLY A 19 -11.85 -3.92 4.46
N ASP A 20 -13.07 -3.61 4.81
CA ASP A 20 -14.11 -4.59 5.07
C ASP A 20 -15.01 -4.74 3.83
N TYR A 21 -15.14 -5.97 3.35
CA TYR A 21 -15.90 -6.31 2.14
C TYR A 21 -16.70 -7.59 2.34
N GLU A 22 -17.75 -7.78 1.56
CA GLU A 22 -18.56 -9.01 1.65
C GLU A 22 -17.82 -10.23 1.10
N ASP A 23 -17.06 -10.03 0.03
CA ASP A 23 -16.28 -11.06 -0.63
C ASP A 23 -14.97 -10.50 -1.21
N LYS A 24 -14.11 -11.41 -1.67
CA LYS A 24 -12.82 -11.06 -2.26
C LYS A 24 -12.97 -10.32 -3.60
N THR A 25 -14.05 -10.56 -4.35
CA THR A 25 -14.28 -9.94 -5.66
C THR A 25 -14.57 -8.45 -5.53
N GLN A 26 -15.34 -8.04 -4.52
CA GLN A 26 -15.56 -6.63 -4.19
C GLN A 26 -14.25 -5.94 -3.80
N PHE A 27 -13.41 -6.62 -3.01
CA PHE A 27 -12.10 -6.10 -2.63
C PHE A 27 -11.16 -5.96 -3.84
N ASP A 28 -11.08 -6.98 -4.70
CA ASP A 28 -10.27 -6.94 -5.92
C ASP A 28 -10.78 -5.84 -6.90
N ALA A 29 -12.10 -5.68 -7.02
CA ALA A 29 -12.71 -4.62 -7.82
C ALA A 29 -12.36 -3.22 -7.27
N PHE A 30 -12.35 -3.05 -5.95
CA PHE A 30 -11.88 -1.83 -5.30
C PHE A 30 -10.40 -1.56 -5.60
N LEU A 31 -9.52 -2.56 -5.48
CA LEU A 31 -8.10 -2.39 -5.76
C LEU A 31 -7.88 -1.97 -7.22
N ASN A 32 -8.57 -2.62 -8.16
CA ASN A 32 -8.51 -2.26 -9.58
C ASN A 32 -9.09 -0.86 -9.86
N ALA A 33 -10.19 -0.47 -9.22
CA ALA A 33 -10.78 0.84 -9.42
C ALA A 33 -9.91 1.97 -8.85
N LYS A 34 -9.26 1.73 -7.70
CA LYS A 34 -8.46 2.74 -7.00
C LYS A 34 -7.06 2.91 -7.58
N PHE A 35 -6.41 1.81 -7.92
CA PHE A 35 -5.00 1.81 -8.34
C PHE A 35 -4.84 1.53 -9.84
N GLY A 36 -5.89 1.09 -10.53
CA GLY A 36 -5.79 0.62 -11.90
C GLY A 36 -4.94 -0.65 -11.96
N VAL A 37 -3.74 -0.53 -12.53
CA VAL A 37 -2.78 -1.63 -12.63
C VAL A 37 -1.87 -1.62 -11.41
N HIS A 38 -1.96 -2.68 -10.60
CA HIS A 38 -1.13 -2.87 -9.42
C HIS A 38 -0.64 -4.32 -9.34
N LEU A 39 0.52 -4.52 -8.71
CA LEU A 39 1.02 -5.84 -8.37
C LEU A 39 0.60 -6.17 -6.94
N CYS A 40 -0.22 -7.21 -6.77
CA CYS A 40 -0.55 -7.75 -5.45
C CYS A 40 0.56 -8.67 -4.99
N MET A 41 1.31 -8.26 -3.96
CA MET A 41 2.44 -9.04 -3.41
C MET A 41 1.96 -10.01 -2.35
N TRP A 42 0.93 -9.63 -1.60
CA TRP A 42 0.32 -10.45 -0.57
C TRP A 42 -1.13 -10.05 -0.37
N SER A 43 -1.99 -11.02 -0.05
CA SER A 43 -3.35 -10.76 0.41
C SER A 43 -3.80 -11.81 1.43
N ALA A 44 -4.64 -11.39 2.37
CA ALA A 44 -5.27 -12.28 3.33
C ALA A 44 -6.70 -11.84 3.64
N LYS A 45 -7.54 -12.84 3.88
CA LYS A 45 -8.85 -12.70 4.49
C LYS A 45 -8.70 -12.84 6.00
N GLU A 46 -9.20 -11.86 6.75
CA GLU A 46 -9.17 -11.77 8.21
C GLU A 46 -7.76 -11.94 8.82
N PRO A 47 -6.77 -11.14 8.38
CA PRO A 47 -5.43 -11.21 8.96
C PRO A 47 -5.42 -10.77 10.42
N THR A 48 -4.61 -11.45 11.24
CA THR A 48 -4.36 -11.00 12.61
C THR A 48 -3.55 -9.71 12.63
N GLN A 49 -3.72 -8.90 13.67
CA GLN A 49 -3.00 -7.62 13.81
C GLN A 49 -1.47 -7.80 13.71
N LYS A 50 -0.92 -8.89 14.26
CA LYS A 50 0.51 -9.20 14.17
C LYS A 50 1.01 -9.33 12.73
N VAL A 51 0.18 -9.91 11.85
CA VAL A 51 0.51 -10.08 10.43
C VAL A 51 0.43 -8.73 9.71
N ILE A 52 -0.59 -7.93 10.03
CA ILE A 52 -0.74 -6.55 9.50
C ILE A 52 0.50 -5.72 9.87
N ASP A 53 0.90 -5.74 11.14
CA ASP A 53 2.06 -5.00 11.64
C ASP A 53 3.35 -5.48 10.97
N ALA A 54 3.55 -6.79 10.84
CA ALA A 54 4.70 -7.35 10.12
C ALA A 54 4.74 -6.90 8.65
N MET A 55 3.60 -6.85 7.97
CA MET A 55 3.51 -6.37 6.60
C MET A 55 3.76 -4.87 6.47
N LEU A 56 3.31 -4.06 7.44
CA LEU A 56 3.63 -2.64 7.51
C LEU A 56 5.14 -2.41 7.68
N HIS A 57 5.78 -3.18 8.56
CA HIS A 57 7.23 -3.13 8.76
C HIS A 57 8.03 -3.60 7.53
N ALA A 58 7.52 -4.60 6.81
CA ALA A 58 8.14 -5.12 5.60
C ALA A 58 7.90 -4.23 4.37
N SER A 59 6.86 -3.40 4.39
CA SER A 59 6.64 -2.39 3.37
C SER A 59 7.69 -1.30 3.51
N PRO A 60 8.58 -1.11 2.51
CA PRO A 60 9.38 0.10 2.45
C PRO A 60 8.40 1.24 2.15
N VAL A 61 7.77 1.78 3.20
CA VAL A 61 7.25 3.14 3.15
C VAL A 61 8.46 3.94 2.73
N ALA A 62 8.42 4.51 1.52
CA ALA A 62 9.43 5.46 1.09
C ALA A 62 9.58 6.42 2.25
N LYS A 63 10.71 6.34 2.97
CA LYS A 63 11.00 7.29 4.04
C LYS A 63 10.81 8.63 3.38
N ASP A 64 9.80 9.36 3.81
CA ASP A 64 9.70 10.78 3.56
C ASP A 64 11.04 11.34 4.07
N ASN A 65 12.00 11.49 3.17
CA ASN A 65 13.19 12.28 3.40
C ASN A 65 12.74 13.74 3.35
N ALA A 66 11.91 14.11 4.33
CA ALA A 66 11.79 15.46 4.81
C ALA A 66 13.12 15.84 5.47
N SER A 67 14.14 16.12 4.65
CA SER A 67 15.28 17.01 4.92
C SER A 67 16.38 16.76 3.87
N ASN A 68 16.38 17.54 2.80
CA ASN A 68 17.44 18.52 2.55
C ASN A 68 17.11 19.27 1.25
N LYS A 69 16.74 20.55 1.33
CA LYS A 69 16.67 21.41 0.14
C LYS A 69 18.08 21.57 -0.42
N PRO A 70 18.42 21.16 -1.65
CA PRO A 70 19.55 21.77 -2.32
C PRO A 70 19.10 23.18 -2.73
N ASN A 71 19.72 24.20 -2.13
CA ASN A 71 19.70 25.57 -2.63
C ASN A 71 20.23 25.56 -4.07
N LEU A 72 19.34 25.45 -5.08
CA LEU A 72 19.69 25.81 -6.45
C LEU A 72 19.61 27.34 -6.56
N LYS A 73 20.71 28.01 -6.23
CA LYS A 73 20.99 29.36 -6.72
C LYS A 73 21.24 29.25 -8.22
N ALA A 74 20.21 29.51 -9.02
CA ALA A 74 20.40 29.83 -10.44
C ALA A 74 21.25 31.11 -10.52
N LYS A 75 22.44 31.02 -11.12
CA LYS A 75 23.21 32.17 -11.57
C LYS A 75 22.80 32.42 -13.03
N TYR A 76 22.18 33.57 -13.27
CA TYR A 76 22.18 34.24 -14.58
C TYR A 76 23.43 35.11 -14.66
#